data_AF-A0AAJ0FDV4-F1
#
_entry.id   AF-A0AAJ0FDV4-F1
#
_cell.length_a   1.000
_cell.length_b   1.000
_cell.length_c   1.000
_cell.angle_alpha   90.00
_cell.angle_beta   90.00
_cell.angle_gamma   90.00
#
_symmetry.space_group_name_H-M   'P 1'
#
loop_
_entity.id
_entity.type
_entity.pdbx_description
1 polymer ?
#
loop_
_entity_poly.entity_id
_entity_poly.type
_entity_poly.pdbx_seq_one_letter_code
_entity_poly.pdbx_strand_id
1 'polypeptide(L)'
;MGVLQRAQQLPTIFNASALQVDAELIHAYQAAAPGSQAFHTRLIELVVVAVHQLAVCLFKSTDSNLHRDDDLGTWRPSEDLRNFYPKGPLRTLFRHTWYHDYDQYPEGVADGVGYWVETRIFGGVVLFDRRQPGSAPDVAPDAVYIHPDLRNVTYRICRLLEDQKQQLVQFLVSDATPPPTCPLPFRGDRNNRQRVDPEEPIETSGIYRDKWERRPPSADDGDMRRKDVVDTFNYISEEDWTAARLRGFEQKRKFLREPE
;
A
#
# COMPACT_ATOMS: atom_id res chain seq x y z
N MET A 1 -27.89 -17.16 -3.21
CA MET A 1 -26.68 -17.92 -2.84
C MET A 1 -25.89 -17.08 -1.84
N GLY A 2 -25.52 -17.62 -0.67
CA GLY A 2 -24.90 -16.83 0.39
C GLY A 2 -23.43 -16.48 0.10
N VAL A 3 -22.90 -15.42 0.74
CA VAL A 3 -21.51 -14.94 0.59
C VAL A 3 -20.49 -16.06 0.87
N LEU A 4 -20.75 -16.90 1.87
CA LEU A 4 -19.88 -18.01 2.25
C LEU A 4 -19.80 -19.10 1.18
N GLN A 5 -20.91 -19.44 0.52
CA GLN A 5 -20.96 -20.42 -0.57
C GLN A 5 -20.22 -19.92 -1.81
N ARG A 6 -20.32 -18.63 -2.12
CA ARG A 6 -19.53 -18.00 -3.19
C ARG A 6 -18.04 -18.04 -2.88
N ALA A 7 -17.66 -17.70 -1.65
CA ALA A 7 -16.26 -17.76 -1.20
C ALA A 7 -15.68 -19.18 -1.32
N GLN A 8 -16.46 -20.21 -0.99
CA GLN A 8 -16.06 -21.61 -1.12
C GLN A 8 -15.91 -22.09 -2.57
N GLN A 9 -16.58 -21.44 -3.53
CA GLN A 9 -16.46 -21.75 -4.97
C GLN A 9 -15.30 -21.01 -5.65
N LEU A 10 -14.73 -19.98 -5.00
CA LEU A 10 -13.62 -19.21 -5.58
C LEU A 10 -12.44 -20.06 -6.02
N PRO A 11 -11.94 -21.05 -5.25
CA PRO A 11 -10.81 -21.88 -5.69
C PRO A 11 -11.08 -22.68 -6.96
N THR A 12 -12.35 -23.00 -7.24
CA THR A 12 -12.76 -23.76 -8.45
C THR A 12 -13.01 -22.87 -9.67
N ILE A 13 -13.25 -21.57 -9.47
CA ILE A 13 -13.52 -20.60 -10.53
C ILE A 13 -12.24 -19.78 -10.85
N PHE A 14 -11.31 -19.70 -9.90
CA PHE A 14 -10.09 -18.94 -10.03
C PHE A 14 -9.08 -19.62 -10.97
N ASN A 15 -8.70 -18.91 -12.02
CA ASN A 15 -7.62 -19.31 -12.92
C ASN A 15 -6.37 -18.48 -12.63
N ALA A 16 -5.35 -19.10 -12.03
CA ALA A 16 -4.08 -18.43 -11.74
C ALA A 16 -3.38 -17.90 -13.01
N SER A 17 -3.61 -18.52 -14.17
CA SER A 17 -3.08 -18.05 -15.45
C SER A 17 -3.74 -16.77 -15.96
N ALA A 18 -4.82 -16.30 -15.31
CA ALA A 18 -5.47 -15.03 -15.63
C ALA A 18 -4.87 -13.84 -14.87
N LEU A 19 -3.97 -14.08 -13.90
CA LEU A 19 -3.31 -13.00 -13.17
C LEU A 19 -2.37 -12.22 -14.10
N GLN A 20 -2.54 -10.91 -14.15
CA GLN A 20 -1.65 -10.04 -14.90
C GLN A 20 -0.44 -9.68 -14.05
N VAL A 21 0.70 -10.28 -14.38
CA VAL A 21 1.99 -9.96 -13.75
C VAL A 21 2.89 -9.37 -14.80
N ASP A 22 3.59 -8.30 -14.44
CA ASP A 22 4.54 -7.62 -15.31
C ASP A 22 5.65 -8.58 -15.78
N ALA A 23 5.93 -8.59 -17.09
CA ALA A 23 6.91 -9.49 -17.68
C ALA A 23 8.35 -9.16 -17.22
N GLU A 24 8.68 -7.88 -17.02
CA GLU A 24 9.98 -7.47 -16.48
C GLU A 24 10.16 -7.99 -15.06
N LEU A 25 9.12 -7.98 -14.24
CA LEU A 25 9.16 -8.56 -12.89
C LEU A 25 9.41 -10.07 -12.91
N ILE A 26 8.71 -10.81 -13.78
CA ILE A 26 8.93 -12.27 -13.94
C ILE A 26 10.37 -12.54 -14.38
N HIS A 27 10.86 -11.80 -15.38
CA HIS A 27 12.23 -11.95 -15.85
C HIS A 27 13.26 -11.59 -14.78
N ALA A 28 13.04 -10.53 -14.01
CA ALA A 28 13.91 -10.13 -12.91
C ALA A 28 13.95 -11.19 -11.79
N TYR A 29 12.81 -11.81 -11.48
CA TYR A 29 12.75 -12.93 -10.54
C TYR A 29 13.54 -14.14 -11.04
N GLN A 30 13.35 -14.53 -12.32
CA GLN A 30 14.04 -15.67 -12.93
C GLN A 30 15.56 -15.44 -13.08
N ALA A 31 15.98 -14.19 -13.31
CA ALA A 31 17.38 -13.81 -13.42
C ALA A 31 18.10 -13.73 -12.07
N ALA A 32 17.36 -13.58 -10.96
CA ALA A 32 17.95 -13.48 -9.64
C ALA A 32 18.40 -14.85 -9.13
N ALA A 33 19.61 -14.93 -8.58
CA ALA A 33 20.15 -16.16 -8.02
C ALA A 33 19.27 -16.65 -6.84
N PRO A 34 18.85 -17.92 -6.81
CA PRO A 34 18.06 -18.46 -5.69
C PRO A 34 18.72 -18.20 -4.33
N GLY A 35 17.95 -17.71 -3.37
CA GLY A 35 18.45 -17.35 -2.03
C GLY A 35 19.16 -15.99 -1.93
N SER A 36 19.37 -15.28 -3.05
CA SER A 36 19.90 -13.91 -3.02
C SER A 36 18.88 -12.90 -2.49
N GLN A 37 19.35 -11.73 -2.05
CA GLN A 37 18.48 -10.63 -1.63
C GLN A 37 17.55 -10.16 -2.76
N ALA A 38 18.08 -10.07 -3.98
CA ALA A 38 17.29 -9.77 -5.18
C ALA A 38 16.17 -10.81 -5.38
N PHE A 39 16.49 -12.10 -5.29
CA PHE A 39 15.50 -13.17 -5.42
C PHE A 39 14.40 -13.07 -4.36
N HIS A 40 14.77 -12.83 -3.10
CA HIS A 40 13.81 -12.63 -2.01
C HIS A 40 12.90 -11.42 -2.25
N THR A 41 13.45 -10.29 -2.67
CA THR A 41 12.68 -9.08 -2.95
C THR A 41 11.69 -9.31 -4.10
N ARG A 42 12.14 -9.94 -5.20
CA ARG A 42 11.28 -10.23 -6.36
C ARG A 42 10.22 -11.28 -6.05
N LEU A 43 10.52 -12.27 -5.22
CA LEU A 43 9.52 -13.23 -4.73
C LEU A 43 8.40 -12.52 -3.95
N ILE A 44 8.77 -11.63 -3.02
CA ILE A 44 7.80 -10.85 -2.25
C ILE A 44 6.94 -9.99 -3.18
N GLU A 45 7.57 -9.30 -4.14
CA GLU A 45 6.87 -8.48 -5.13
C GLU A 45 5.86 -9.29 -5.96
N LEU A 46 6.26 -10.46 -6.46
CA LEU A 46 5.36 -11.36 -7.19
C LEU A 46 4.17 -11.81 -6.36
N VAL A 47 4.40 -12.18 -5.09
CA VAL A 47 3.33 -12.60 -4.18
C VAL A 47 2.34 -11.46 -3.90
N VAL A 48 2.86 -10.25 -3.66
CA VAL A 48 2.03 -9.06 -3.45
C VAL A 48 1.20 -8.74 -4.68
N VAL A 49 1.81 -8.72 -5.87
CA VAL A 49 1.10 -8.47 -7.14
C VAL A 49 0.04 -9.54 -7.37
N ALA A 50 0.35 -10.82 -7.14
CA ALA A 50 -0.62 -11.90 -7.29
C ALA A 50 -1.82 -11.75 -6.33
N VAL A 51 -1.58 -11.38 -5.08
CA VAL A 51 -2.64 -11.11 -4.09
C VAL A 51 -3.50 -9.91 -4.51
N HIS A 52 -2.87 -8.83 -4.98
CA HIS A 52 -3.57 -7.64 -5.46
C HIS A 52 -4.44 -7.98 -6.68
N GLN A 53 -3.89 -8.66 -7.68
CA GLN A 53 -4.60 -9.06 -8.88
C GLN A 53 -5.71 -10.07 -8.60
N LEU A 54 -5.51 -10.99 -7.64
CA LEU A 54 -6.59 -11.86 -7.17
C LEU A 54 -7.75 -11.02 -6.61
N ALA A 55 -7.47 -10.02 -5.76
CA ALA A 55 -8.50 -9.14 -5.23
C ALA A 55 -9.25 -8.37 -6.33
N VAL A 56 -8.54 -7.85 -7.33
CA VAL A 56 -9.10 -7.19 -8.52
C VAL A 56 -10.03 -8.14 -9.27
N CYS A 57 -9.54 -9.34 -9.62
CA CYS A 57 -10.32 -10.36 -10.34
C CYS A 57 -11.59 -10.74 -9.55
N LEU A 58 -11.45 -10.97 -8.25
CA LEU A 58 -12.56 -11.34 -7.38
C LEU A 58 -13.62 -10.23 -7.34
N PHE A 59 -13.19 -8.99 -7.09
CA PHE A 59 -14.08 -7.84 -7.01
C PHE A 59 -14.85 -7.61 -8.32
N LYS A 60 -14.19 -7.77 -9.46
CA LYS A 60 -14.82 -7.68 -10.79
C LYS A 60 -15.73 -8.85 -11.13
N SER A 61 -15.40 -10.06 -10.67
CA SER A 61 -16.17 -11.28 -10.94
C SER A 61 -17.46 -11.36 -10.12
N THR A 62 -17.47 -10.78 -8.93
CA THR A 62 -18.70 -10.54 -8.19
C THR A 62 -19.48 -9.44 -8.87
N ASP A 63 -20.76 -9.68 -9.17
CA ASP A 63 -21.69 -8.62 -9.56
C ASP A 63 -21.47 -7.42 -8.63
N SER A 64 -21.01 -6.31 -9.21
CA SER A 64 -20.49 -5.08 -8.58
C SER A 64 -21.54 -4.31 -7.76
N ASN A 65 -22.65 -4.95 -7.44
CA ASN A 65 -23.88 -4.36 -6.93
C ASN A 65 -24.51 -5.20 -5.82
N LEU A 66 -23.70 -5.86 -4.99
CA LEU A 66 -24.17 -6.50 -3.76
C LEU A 66 -24.99 -5.55 -2.86
N HIS A 67 -24.77 -4.24 -3.00
CA HIS A 67 -25.36 -3.17 -2.20
C HIS A 67 -26.13 -2.12 -3.04
N ARG A 68 -26.46 -2.39 -4.31
CA ARG A 68 -27.14 -1.38 -5.17
C ARG A 68 -28.48 -0.95 -4.60
N ASP A 69 -29.19 -1.91 -4.01
CA ASP A 69 -30.56 -1.75 -3.53
C ASP A 69 -30.63 -1.63 -2.00
N ASP A 70 -29.50 -1.36 -1.33
CA ASP A 70 -29.47 -1.14 0.11
C ASP A 70 -28.92 0.24 0.50
N ASP A 71 -29.00 0.51 1.81
CA ASP A 71 -28.62 1.78 2.40
C ASP A 71 -27.15 2.15 2.12
N LEU A 72 -26.28 1.18 1.85
CA LEU A 72 -24.86 1.44 1.58
C LEU A 72 -24.63 1.95 0.15
N GLY A 73 -25.34 1.44 -0.86
CA GLY A 73 -25.22 1.93 -2.24
C GLY A 73 -25.82 3.33 -2.44
N THR A 74 -26.85 3.64 -1.65
CA THR A 74 -27.53 4.95 -1.66
C THR A 74 -26.93 5.94 -0.67
N TRP A 75 -26.04 5.50 0.23
CA TRP A 75 -25.46 6.35 1.26
C TRP A 75 -24.79 7.59 0.65
N ARG A 76 -25.10 8.75 1.22
CA ARG A 76 -24.48 10.03 0.91
C ARG A 76 -23.99 10.65 2.22
N PRO A 77 -22.81 11.27 2.25
CA PRO A 77 -22.39 12.01 3.43
C PRO A 77 -23.41 13.11 3.71
N SER A 78 -23.81 13.24 4.99
CA SER A 78 -24.59 14.39 5.45
C SER A 78 -23.81 15.68 5.21
N GLU A 79 -24.48 16.83 5.33
CA GLU A 79 -23.81 18.14 5.20
C GLU A 79 -22.64 18.28 6.18
N ASP A 80 -22.82 17.82 7.43
CA ASP A 80 -21.77 17.78 8.46
C ASP A 80 -20.58 16.88 8.10
N LEU A 81 -20.82 15.82 7.32
CA LEU A 81 -19.79 14.88 6.87
C LEU A 81 -19.14 15.28 5.54
N ARG A 82 -19.67 16.30 4.84
CA ARG A 82 -19.16 16.71 3.53
C ARG A 82 -17.69 17.14 3.57
N ASN A 83 -17.24 17.76 4.66
CA ASN A 83 -15.84 18.12 4.86
C ASN A 83 -14.90 16.91 4.98
N PHE A 84 -15.42 15.77 5.46
CA PHE A 84 -14.67 14.52 5.56
C PHE A 84 -14.74 13.69 4.27
N TYR A 85 -15.67 14.02 3.38
CA TYR A 85 -15.91 13.37 2.09
C TYR A 85 -16.03 14.40 0.96
N PRO A 86 -15.00 15.23 0.73
CA PRO A 86 -15.08 16.34 -0.23
C PRO A 86 -15.29 15.86 -1.67
N LYS A 87 -14.83 14.64 -1.99
CA LYS A 87 -15.02 13.98 -3.30
C LYS A 87 -16.36 13.23 -3.43
N GLY A 88 -17.27 13.41 -2.47
CA GLY A 88 -18.59 12.77 -2.46
C GLY A 88 -18.58 11.38 -1.81
N PRO A 89 -19.61 10.56 -2.09
CA PRO A 89 -19.78 9.24 -1.49
C PRO A 89 -18.63 8.30 -1.84
N LEU A 90 -18.38 7.35 -0.94
CA LEU A 90 -17.39 6.32 -1.18
C LEU A 90 -17.80 5.43 -2.35
N ARG A 91 -16.88 5.25 -3.30
CA ARG A 91 -17.10 4.31 -4.42
C ARG A 91 -17.01 2.84 -3.98
N THR A 92 -16.39 2.57 -2.83
CA THR A 92 -16.31 1.25 -2.19
C THR A 92 -16.06 1.40 -0.68
N LEU A 93 -16.51 0.43 0.11
CA LEU A 93 -16.17 0.32 1.53
C LEU A 93 -14.80 -0.34 1.76
N PHE A 94 -14.29 -1.06 0.75
CA PHE A 94 -12.98 -1.68 0.75
C PHE A 94 -11.93 -0.66 0.31
N ARG A 95 -11.54 0.24 1.22
CA ARG A 95 -10.63 1.35 0.92
C ARG A 95 -9.42 1.38 1.85
N HIS A 96 -8.29 1.78 1.31
CA HIS A 96 -7.13 2.25 2.08
C HIS A 96 -7.18 3.78 2.20
N THR A 97 -6.67 4.33 3.30
CA THR A 97 -6.66 5.79 3.54
C THR A 97 -5.85 6.62 2.52
N TRP A 98 -4.92 6.00 1.77
CA TRP A 98 -4.00 6.69 0.86
C TRP A 98 -4.11 6.23 -0.60
N TYR A 99 -4.81 5.12 -0.86
CA TYR A 99 -4.90 4.50 -2.18
C TYR A 99 -6.35 4.55 -2.68
N HIS A 100 -6.82 5.76 -2.94
CA HIS A 100 -8.22 6.05 -3.27
C HIS A 100 -8.40 6.96 -4.51
N ASP A 101 -7.34 7.21 -5.27
CA ASP A 101 -7.39 8.00 -6.51
C ASP A 101 -7.75 7.09 -7.70
N TYR A 102 -8.94 6.49 -7.64
CA TYR A 102 -9.38 5.45 -8.57
C TYR A 102 -9.32 5.88 -10.04
N ASP A 103 -9.48 7.16 -10.34
CA ASP A 103 -9.52 7.63 -11.72
C ASP A 103 -8.15 7.52 -12.44
N GLN A 104 -7.04 7.37 -11.71
CA GLN A 104 -5.70 7.12 -12.30
C GLN A 104 -5.32 5.62 -12.35
N TYR A 105 -6.08 4.77 -11.68
CA TYR A 105 -5.76 3.34 -11.55
C TYR A 105 -6.21 2.59 -12.81
N PRO A 106 -5.37 1.71 -13.40
CA PRO A 106 -5.72 0.96 -14.60
C PRO A 106 -7.05 0.21 -14.49
N GLU A 107 -7.35 -0.33 -13.30
CA GLU A 107 -8.56 -1.09 -13.00
C GLU A 107 -9.52 -0.33 -12.07
N GLY A 108 -9.31 0.98 -11.91
CA GLY A 108 -10.20 1.88 -11.22
C GLY A 108 -10.39 1.53 -9.75
N VAL A 109 -11.65 1.39 -9.35
CA VAL A 109 -12.02 1.02 -7.97
C VAL A 109 -11.44 -0.35 -7.59
N ALA A 110 -11.27 -1.26 -8.55
CA ALA A 110 -10.80 -2.61 -8.26
C ALA A 110 -9.35 -2.62 -7.73
N ASP A 111 -8.45 -1.78 -8.27
CA ASP A 111 -7.09 -1.62 -7.74
C ASP A 111 -7.12 -1.07 -6.31
N GLY A 112 -8.04 -0.14 -6.04
CA GLY A 112 -8.32 0.35 -4.68
C GLY A 112 -8.68 -0.77 -3.70
N VAL A 113 -9.49 -1.73 -4.16
CA VAL A 113 -9.82 -2.93 -3.37
C VAL A 113 -8.60 -3.84 -3.22
N GLY A 114 -7.75 -3.94 -4.24
CA GLY A 114 -6.47 -4.67 -4.15
C GLY A 114 -5.57 -4.14 -3.03
N TYR A 115 -5.37 -2.83 -2.95
CA TYR A 115 -4.61 -2.20 -1.87
C TYR A 115 -5.25 -2.40 -0.49
N TRP A 116 -6.59 -2.39 -0.42
CA TRP A 116 -7.29 -2.73 0.81
C TRP A 116 -7.05 -4.19 1.23
N VAL A 117 -7.07 -5.14 0.29
CA VAL A 117 -6.77 -6.56 0.57
C VAL A 117 -5.34 -6.73 1.07
N GLU A 118 -4.37 -6.04 0.47
CA GLU A 118 -2.99 -6.03 0.96
C GLU A 118 -2.90 -5.56 2.41
N THR A 119 -3.68 -4.55 2.78
CA THR A 119 -3.77 -4.11 4.18
C THR A 119 -4.26 -5.21 5.11
N ARG A 120 -5.21 -6.04 4.67
CA ARG A 120 -5.75 -7.14 5.48
C ARG A 120 -4.82 -8.33 5.58
N ILE A 121 -4.03 -8.59 4.56
CA ILE A 121 -3.11 -9.74 4.50
C ILE A 121 -1.74 -9.35 5.04
N PHE A 122 -1.09 -8.35 4.45
CA PHE A 122 0.27 -7.94 4.78
C PHE A 122 0.35 -6.91 5.91
N GLY A 123 -0.76 -6.23 6.24
CA GLY A 123 -0.79 -5.15 7.23
C GLY A 123 -0.63 -3.74 6.65
N GLY A 124 -0.49 -3.65 5.33
CA GLY A 124 -0.36 -2.40 4.56
C GLY A 124 -0.05 -2.69 3.09
N VAL A 125 0.07 -1.64 2.28
CA VAL A 125 0.53 -1.77 0.90
C VAL A 125 2.04 -2.00 0.89
N VAL A 126 2.50 -3.02 0.17
CA VAL A 126 3.93 -3.36 0.09
C VAL A 126 4.59 -2.61 -1.07
N LEU A 127 5.68 -1.93 -0.78
CA LEU A 127 6.39 -1.01 -1.67
C LEU A 127 7.88 -1.39 -1.77
N PHE A 128 8.55 -0.89 -2.81
CA PHE A 128 9.94 -1.23 -3.11
C PHE A 128 10.77 0.02 -3.37
N ASP A 129 12.06 -0.05 -3.08
CA ASP A 129 13.01 0.98 -3.51
C ASP A 129 13.31 0.81 -5.00
N ARG A 130 12.88 1.79 -5.80
CA ARG A 130 13.08 1.82 -7.25
C ARG A 130 14.22 2.76 -7.65
N ARG A 131 14.95 3.33 -6.69
CA ARG A 131 16.09 4.21 -6.96
C ARG A 131 17.25 3.40 -7.53
N GLN A 132 18.01 4.03 -8.42
CA GLN A 132 19.17 3.38 -9.03
C GLN A 132 20.30 3.24 -7.99
N PRO A 133 20.98 2.09 -7.92
CA PRO A 133 22.14 1.94 -7.05
C PRO A 133 23.15 3.06 -7.28
N GLY A 134 23.55 3.73 -6.19
CA GLY A 134 24.48 4.86 -6.23
C GLY A 134 23.86 6.24 -6.53
N SER A 135 22.53 6.34 -6.73
CA SER A 135 21.88 7.65 -6.91
C SER A 135 21.82 8.48 -5.62
N ALA A 136 21.81 7.81 -4.45
CA ALA A 136 21.86 8.42 -3.13
C ALA A 136 22.49 7.44 -2.12
N PRO A 137 23.08 7.93 -1.01
CA PRO A 137 23.77 7.08 -0.04
C PRO A 137 22.84 6.13 0.75
N ASP A 138 21.54 6.42 0.80
CA ASP A 138 20.52 5.65 1.51
C ASP A 138 19.71 4.71 0.61
N VAL A 139 20.10 4.56 -0.67
CA VAL A 139 19.46 3.62 -1.60
C VAL A 139 19.66 2.18 -1.14
N ALA A 140 18.57 1.44 -1.07
CA ALA A 140 18.57 0.03 -0.70
C ALA A 140 17.70 -0.76 -1.69
N PRO A 141 18.26 -1.22 -2.82
CA PRO A 141 17.47 -1.78 -3.95
C PRO A 141 16.70 -3.06 -3.58
N ASP A 142 17.10 -3.73 -2.50
CA ASP A 142 16.44 -4.92 -1.96
C ASP A 142 15.57 -4.62 -0.73
N ALA A 143 15.39 -3.36 -0.38
CA ALA A 143 14.53 -2.98 0.73
C ALA A 143 13.06 -3.13 0.34
N VAL A 144 12.32 -3.76 1.26
CA VAL A 144 10.86 -3.87 1.19
C VAL A 144 10.30 -2.88 2.20
N TYR A 145 9.32 -2.12 1.77
CA TYR A 145 8.61 -1.15 2.58
C TYR A 145 7.15 -1.56 2.73
N ILE A 146 6.52 -1.09 3.79
CA ILE A 146 5.08 -1.24 4.01
C ILE A 146 4.49 0.13 4.33
N HIS A 147 3.38 0.46 3.69
CA HIS A 147 2.54 1.60 4.02
C HIS A 147 1.36 1.08 4.85
N PRO A 148 1.42 1.20 6.20
CA PRO A 148 0.43 0.56 7.05
C PRO A 148 -0.91 1.30 7.06
N ASP A 149 -2.01 0.54 7.18
CA ASP A 149 -3.38 1.10 7.31
C ASP A 149 -4.22 0.31 8.33
N LEU A 150 -3.53 -0.38 9.25
CA LEU A 150 -4.14 -1.00 10.42
C LEU A 150 -4.41 0.04 11.52
N ARG A 151 -5.16 -0.35 12.55
CA ARG A 151 -5.30 0.47 13.76
C ARG A 151 -4.04 0.41 14.61
N ASN A 152 -3.71 1.53 15.26
CA ASN A 152 -2.57 1.66 16.18
C ASN A 152 -1.23 1.28 15.56
N VAL A 153 -1.05 1.60 14.27
CA VAL A 153 0.25 1.58 13.58
C VAL A 153 0.53 2.98 13.03
N THR A 154 1.79 3.27 12.72
CA THR A 154 2.12 4.55 12.09
C THR A 154 1.50 4.66 10.69
N TYR A 155 1.14 5.87 10.27
CA TYR A 155 0.73 6.12 8.88
C TYR A 155 1.92 6.23 7.91
N ARG A 156 3.15 6.38 8.43
CA ARG A 156 4.33 6.54 7.59
C ARG A 156 4.75 5.22 6.96
N ILE A 157 5.31 5.30 5.76
CA ILE A 157 5.86 4.15 5.06
C ILE A 157 7.08 3.68 5.84
N CYS A 158 7.10 2.44 6.25
CA CYS A 158 8.16 1.85 7.06
C CYS A 158 8.95 0.85 6.24
N ARG A 159 10.28 0.94 6.27
CA ARG A 159 11.10 -0.18 5.79
C ARG A 159 10.91 -1.37 6.72
N LEU A 160 10.66 -2.55 6.16
CA LEU A 160 10.68 -3.80 6.92
C LEU A 160 12.08 -4.04 7.50
N LEU A 161 12.10 -4.57 8.71
CA LEU A 161 13.34 -5.06 9.30
C LEU A 161 13.84 -6.29 8.53
N GLU A 162 15.14 -6.54 8.55
CA GLU A 162 15.73 -7.68 7.83
C GLU A 162 15.20 -9.02 8.36
N ASP A 163 14.92 -9.13 9.66
CA ASP A 163 14.29 -10.30 10.28
C ASP A 163 12.82 -10.46 9.86
N GLN A 164 12.04 -9.37 9.78
CA GLN A 164 10.68 -9.38 9.24
C GLN A 164 10.66 -9.86 7.79
N LYS A 165 11.57 -9.35 6.96
CA LYS A 165 11.72 -9.77 5.56
C LYS A 165 12.12 -11.25 5.48
N GLN A 166 13.10 -11.68 6.26
CA GLN A 166 13.58 -13.06 6.26
C GLN A 166 12.51 -14.05 6.73
N GLN A 167 11.76 -13.73 7.78
CA GLN A 167 10.65 -14.56 8.26
C GLN A 167 9.57 -14.74 7.18
N LEU A 168 9.23 -13.67 6.45
CA LEU A 168 8.29 -13.77 5.34
C LEU A 168 8.82 -14.67 4.22
N VAL A 169 10.07 -14.49 3.80
CA VAL A 169 10.68 -15.35 2.79
C VAL A 169 10.67 -16.80 3.24
N GLN A 170 11.10 -17.07 4.48
CA GLN A 170 11.11 -18.41 5.04
C GLN A 170 9.71 -19.03 5.04
N PHE A 171 8.68 -18.26 5.39
CA PHE A 171 7.30 -18.70 5.32
C PHE A 171 6.86 -19.03 3.87
N LEU A 172 7.19 -18.17 2.90
CA LEU A 172 6.79 -18.32 1.50
C LEU A 172 7.45 -19.52 0.80
N VAL A 173 8.69 -19.87 1.18
CA VAL A 173 9.45 -20.97 0.54
C VAL A 173 9.40 -22.28 1.33
N SER A 174 8.68 -22.33 2.47
CA SER A 174 8.70 -23.51 3.32
C SER A 174 7.80 -24.61 2.80
N ASP A 175 8.38 -25.80 2.63
CA ASP A 175 7.65 -27.06 2.40
C ASP A 175 7.41 -27.85 3.71
N ALA A 176 7.67 -27.25 4.88
CA ALA A 176 7.59 -27.95 6.16
C ALA A 176 6.15 -28.28 6.58
N THR A 177 5.96 -29.41 7.28
CA THR A 177 4.68 -29.81 7.88
C THR A 177 4.87 -30.08 9.39
N PRO A 178 4.28 -29.28 10.30
CA PRO A 178 3.46 -28.10 10.02
C PRO A 178 4.28 -26.92 9.45
N PRO A 179 3.64 -26.01 8.71
CA PRO A 179 4.32 -24.83 8.17
C PRO A 179 4.83 -23.93 9.31
N PRO A 180 5.86 -23.10 9.05
CA PRO A 180 6.31 -22.10 10.01
C PRO A 180 5.18 -21.14 10.36
N THR A 181 5.26 -20.54 11.55
CA THR A 181 4.31 -19.53 12.00
C THR A 181 4.22 -18.40 10.98
N CYS A 182 3.00 -18.08 10.55
CA CYS A 182 2.76 -16.97 9.62
C CYS A 182 3.23 -15.65 10.24
N PRO A 183 4.16 -14.91 9.59
CA PRO A 183 4.67 -13.64 10.12
C PRO A 183 3.74 -12.46 9.84
N LEU A 184 2.62 -12.69 9.15
CA LEU A 184 1.68 -11.66 8.73
C LEU A 184 0.49 -11.54 9.70
N PRO A 185 -0.15 -10.36 9.81
CA PRO A 185 0.22 -9.10 9.15
C PRO A 185 1.40 -8.40 9.83
N PHE A 186 2.21 -7.70 9.06
CA PHE A 186 3.24 -6.83 9.60
C PHE A 186 2.62 -5.64 10.33
N ARG A 187 3.25 -5.25 11.43
CA ARG A 187 2.90 -4.06 12.19
C ARG A 187 4.15 -3.22 12.30
N GLY A 188 4.19 -2.11 11.56
CA GLY A 188 5.26 -1.13 11.70
C GLY A 188 5.30 -0.64 13.14
N ASP A 189 6.42 -0.86 13.83
CA ASP A 189 6.61 -0.49 15.22
C ASP A 189 7.75 0.52 15.39
N ARG A 190 8.13 0.80 16.63
CA ARG A 190 9.22 1.73 16.97
C ARG A 190 10.60 1.28 16.46
N ASN A 191 10.78 0.00 16.13
CA ASN A 191 12.01 -0.56 15.61
C ASN A 191 12.14 -0.32 14.10
N ASN A 192 11.03 -0.15 13.37
CA ASN A 192 11.04 0.32 11.98
C ASN A 192 11.41 1.81 11.93
N ARG A 193 12.71 2.09 12.05
CA ARG A 193 13.28 3.45 12.14
C ARG A 193 13.58 4.10 10.79
N GLN A 194 13.49 3.38 9.68
CA GLN A 194 13.54 4.01 8.36
C GLN A 194 12.11 4.25 7.90
N ARG A 195 11.65 5.49 8.06
CA ARG A 195 10.30 5.93 7.73
C ARG A 195 10.32 7.00 6.65
N VAL A 196 9.41 6.89 5.69
CA VAL A 196 9.21 7.86 4.61
C VAL A 196 7.81 8.47 4.77
N ASP A 197 7.72 9.77 4.60
CA ASP A 197 6.43 10.47 4.60
C ASP A 197 5.69 10.14 3.29
N PRO A 198 4.46 9.61 3.35
CA PRO A 198 3.69 9.28 2.15
C PRO A 198 3.28 10.51 1.33
N GLU A 199 3.36 11.72 1.91
CA GLU A 199 3.18 12.99 1.21
C GLU A 199 4.35 13.36 0.29
N GLU A 200 5.53 12.76 0.46
CA GLU A 200 6.63 13.02 -0.48
C GLU A 200 6.32 12.37 -1.83
N PRO A 201 6.49 13.09 -2.96
CA PRO A 201 6.25 12.53 -4.29
C PRO A 201 7.03 11.23 -4.50
N ILE A 202 6.40 10.25 -5.15
CA ILE A 202 7.01 8.94 -5.40
C ILE A 202 8.26 9.04 -6.29
N GLU A 203 8.34 10.08 -7.13
CA GLU A 203 9.48 10.37 -7.99
C GLU A 203 10.68 10.86 -7.18
N THR A 204 10.43 11.55 -6.06
CA THR A 204 11.49 12.08 -5.17
C THR A 204 11.93 11.01 -4.18
N SER A 205 10.96 10.31 -3.55
CA SER A 205 11.27 9.26 -2.58
C SER A 205 11.81 7.99 -3.26
N GLY A 206 11.37 7.71 -4.48
CA GLY A 206 11.67 6.49 -5.21
C GLY A 206 11.11 5.21 -4.57
N ILE A 207 10.22 5.35 -3.57
CA ILE A 207 9.61 4.23 -2.86
C ILE A 207 8.19 4.04 -3.39
N TYR A 208 8.00 3.07 -4.28
CA TYR A 208 6.71 2.74 -4.88
C TYR A 208 6.70 1.32 -5.45
N ARG A 209 5.51 0.72 -5.57
CA ARG A 209 5.32 -0.48 -6.38
C ARG A 209 4.97 -0.09 -7.80
N ASP A 210 3.92 0.71 -7.98
CA ASP A 210 3.42 1.17 -9.27
C ASP A 210 3.55 2.68 -9.40
N LYS A 211 3.94 3.19 -10.57
CA LYS A 211 4.12 4.64 -10.79
C LYS A 211 2.82 5.46 -10.69
N TRP A 212 1.68 4.80 -10.72
CA TRP A 212 0.35 5.40 -10.66
C TRP A 212 -0.32 5.21 -9.28
N GLU A 213 0.35 4.57 -8.31
CA GLU A 213 -0.30 4.15 -7.05
C GLU A 213 -0.74 5.33 -6.17
N ARG A 214 0.02 6.43 -6.19
CA ARG A 214 -0.18 7.63 -5.38
C ARG A 214 0.12 8.85 -6.24
N ARG A 215 -0.85 9.76 -6.36
CA ARG A 215 -0.65 11.02 -7.09
C ARG A 215 0.15 12.01 -6.23
N PRO A 216 0.80 12.99 -6.85
CA PRO A 216 1.39 14.12 -6.12
C PRO A 216 0.33 14.84 -5.27
N PRO A 217 0.69 15.33 -4.07
CA PRO A 217 -0.21 16.15 -3.27
C PRO A 217 -0.61 17.43 -4.00
N SER A 218 -1.84 17.87 -3.79
CA SER A 218 -2.39 19.15 -4.26
C SER A 218 -2.57 20.13 -3.10
N ALA A 219 -2.85 21.39 -3.40
CA ALA A 219 -3.08 22.43 -2.39
C ALA A 219 -4.27 22.12 -1.45
N ASP A 220 -5.26 21.38 -1.95
CA ASP A 220 -6.47 21.00 -1.22
C ASP A 220 -6.29 19.77 -0.34
N ASP A 221 -5.18 19.03 -0.51
CA ASP A 221 -4.93 17.83 0.26
C ASP A 221 -4.49 18.15 1.71
N GLY A 222 -5.01 17.36 2.64
CA GLY A 222 -4.48 17.32 4.00
C GLY A 222 -3.03 16.84 3.99
N ASP A 223 -2.21 17.39 4.89
CA ASP A 223 -0.81 16.96 5.05
C ASP A 223 -0.59 16.64 6.52
N MET A 224 -0.33 15.37 6.83
CA MET A 224 -0.23 14.89 8.20
C MET A 224 1.04 15.35 8.89
N ARG A 225 2.01 15.92 8.14
CA ARG A 225 3.20 16.57 8.69
C ARG A 225 2.91 17.95 9.26
N ARG A 226 1.82 18.60 8.86
CA ARG A 226 1.46 19.96 9.30
C ARG A 226 0.72 20.03 10.65
N LYS A 227 0.71 18.95 11.44
CA LYS A 227 0.09 18.93 12.77
C LYS A 227 0.71 19.97 13.71
N ASP A 228 -0.11 20.49 14.62
CA ASP A 228 0.26 21.46 15.64
C ASP A 228 0.75 20.81 16.95
N VAL A 229 0.36 19.56 17.19
CA VAL A 229 0.83 18.74 18.32
C VAL A 229 2.00 17.83 17.93
N VAL A 230 2.99 17.74 18.81
CA VAL A 230 4.13 16.82 18.68
C VAL A 230 3.64 15.38 18.61
N ASP A 231 4.09 14.64 17.60
CA ASP A 231 3.62 13.28 17.31
C ASP A 231 4.81 12.30 17.34
N THR A 232 5.18 11.78 18.51
CA THR A 232 6.28 10.79 18.63
C THR A 232 5.83 9.35 18.35
N PHE A 233 4.56 9.16 17.98
CA PHE A 233 4.06 7.86 17.56
C PHE A 233 4.39 7.62 16.08
N ASN A 234 4.08 8.59 15.23
CA ASN A 234 4.36 8.53 13.81
C ASN A 234 5.81 8.89 13.47
N TYR A 235 6.44 9.73 14.28
CA TYR A 235 7.82 10.16 14.07
C TYR A 235 8.73 9.56 15.14
N ILE A 236 9.97 9.25 14.76
CA ILE A 236 10.90 8.49 15.61
C ILE A 236 11.45 9.36 16.76
N SER A 237 11.47 10.68 16.55
CA SER A 237 11.90 11.67 17.53
C SER A 237 11.21 13.01 17.27
N GLU A 238 11.33 13.94 18.20
CA GLU A 238 10.88 15.33 18.01
C GLU A 238 11.64 16.04 16.87
N GLU A 239 12.91 15.67 16.66
CA GLU A 239 13.72 16.18 15.55
C GLU A 239 13.16 15.70 14.20
N ASP A 240 12.84 14.41 14.08
CA ASP A 240 12.21 13.83 12.88
C ASP A 240 10.83 14.46 12.62
N TRP A 241 10.01 14.63 13.68
CA TRP A 241 8.75 15.35 13.58
C TRP A 241 8.93 16.80 13.10
N THR A 242 9.89 17.53 13.66
CA THR A 242 10.17 18.91 13.29
C THR A 242 10.64 19.01 11.83
N ALA A 243 11.53 18.11 11.40
CA ALA A 243 12.02 18.07 10.03
C ALA A 243 10.89 17.77 9.02
N ALA A 244 10.02 16.79 9.31
CA ALA A 244 8.87 16.49 8.47
C ALA A 244 7.88 17.66 8.42
N ARG A 245 7.61 18.28 9.56
CA ARG A 245 6.75 19.45 9.66
C ARG A 245 7.25 20.62 8.82
N LEU A 246 8.56 20.89 8.85
CA LEU A 246 9.19 21.91 8.00
C LEU A 246 8.95 21.62 6.51
N ARG A 247 9.17 20.37 6.05
CA ARG A 247 8.87 19.98 4.66
C ARG A 247 7.40 20.19 4.29
N GLY A 248 6.47 19.84 5.17
CA GLY A 248 5.04 20.10 4.96
C GLY A 248 4.70 21.60 4.83
N PHE A 249 5.33 22.47 5.64
CA PHE A 249 5.15 23.92 5.51
C PHE A 249 5.81 24.50 4.25
N GLU A 250 6.96 24.00 3.85
CA GLU A 250 7.62 24.38 2.60
C GLU A 250 6.76 24.02 1.40
N GLN A 251 6.17 22.82 1.39
CA GLN A 251 5.25 22.40 0.34
C GLN A 251 4.01 23.29 0.27
N LYS A 252 3.39 23.61 1.43
CA LYS A 252 2.28 24.58 1.48
C LYS A 252 2.69 25.94 0.91
N ARG A 253 3.90 26.42 1.22
CA ARG A 253 4.42 27.69 0.68
C ARG A 253 4.62 27.66 -0.83
N LYS A 254 4.98 26.51 -1.42
CA LYS A 254 5.09 26.34 -2.87
C LYS A 254 3.72 26.52 -3.53
N PHE A 255 2.69 25.81 -3.04
CA PHE A 255 1.33 25.94 -3.56
C PHE A 255 0.78 27.38 -3.45
N LEU A 256 1.12 28.11 -2.39
CA LEU A 256 0.71 29.53 -2.25
C LEU A 256 1.42 30.49 -3.21
N ARG A 257 2.60 30.11 -3.75
CA ARG A 257 3.39 30.93 -4.66
C ARG A 257 3.12 30.64 -6.13
N GLU A 258 2.62 29.45 -6.42
CA GLU A 258 2.25 28.98 -7.76
C GLU A 258 0.73 28.73 -7.78
N PRO A 259 -0.11 29.79 -7.74
CA PRO A 259 -1.54 29.61 -7.94
C PRO A 259 -1.77 29.08 -9.37
N GLU A 260 -2.52 27.99 -9.48
CA GLU A 260 -2.95 27.36 -10.75
C GLU A 260 -3.66 28.34 -11.69
#